data_AF-A0A7S1T735-F1
#
_entry.id   AF-A0A7S1T735-F1
#
_cell.length_a   1.000
_cell.length_b   1.000
_cell.length_c   1.000
_cell.angle_alpha   90.00
_cell.angle_beta   90.00
_cell.angle_gamma   90.00
#
_symmetry.space_group_name_H-M   'P 1'
#
loop_
_entity.id
_entity.type
_entity.pdbx_description
1 polymer ?
#
loop_
_entity_poly.entity_id
_entity_poly.type
_entity_poly.pdbx_seq_one_letter_code
_entity_poly.pdbx_strand_id
1 'polypeptide(L)'
;DKLEWGPNPRVMSVATEQSIVVLRRTLLAARLRDTVAAVQLSQTEVAVSATDGSWPSRSVTTEMKLTGLDVSAANLLLWNGQDAEVYDIDTAGGGALPRTASFPSPSASMALNRDSIFRCGDRK
;
A
#
# COMPACT_ATOMS: atom_id res chain seq x y z
N ASP A 1 5.83 34.00 -5.96
CA ASP A 1 5.62 32.65 -5.42
C ASP A 1 6.63 32.31 -4.33
N LYS A 2 6.20 31.61 -3.28
CA LYS A 2 7.03 31.18 -2.14
C LYS A 2 6.90 29.66 -1.98
N LEU A 3 8.03 28.96 -1.89
CA LEU A 3 8.09 27.51 -1.71
C LEU A 3 8.80 27.21 -0.40
N GLU A 4 8.15 26.45 0.47
CA GLU A 4 8.69 26.07 1.78
C GLU A 4 8.44 24.59 2.08
N TRP A 5 9.45 23.92 2.60
CA TRP A 5 9.29 22.59 3.18
C TRP A 5 8.71 22.74 4.59
N GLY A 6 7.71 21.92 4.90
CA GLY A 6 7.19 21.82 6.25
C GLY A 6 8.18 21.15 7.20
N PRO A 7 7.94 21.20 8.52
CA PRO A 7 8.77 20.52 9.52
C PRO A 7 8.80 18.99 9.34
N ASN A 8 7.82 18.44 8.61
CA ASN A 8 7.88 17.08 8.10
C ASN A 8 8.52 17.09 6.70
N PRO A 9 9.65 16.41 6.47
CA PRO A 9 10.38 16.41 5.19
C PRO A 9 9.59 15.81 4.01
N ARG A 10 8.36 15.37 4.26
CA ARG A 10 7.43 14.83 3.27
C ARG A 10 6.33 15.81 2.87
N VAL A 11 6.31 17.04 3.39
CA VAL A 11 5.29 18.04 3.05
C VAL A 11 5.96 19.30 2.53
N MET A 12 5.45 19.80 1.41
CA MET A 12 5.88 21.05 0.79
C MET A 12 4.67 21.95 0.58
N SER A 13 4.77 23.20 0.98
CA SER A 13 3.78 24.22 0.68
C SER A 13 4.30 25.15 -0.40
N VAL A 14 3.44 25.45 -1.38
CA VAL A 14 3.69 26.42 -2.44
C VAL A 14 2.62 27.49 -2.37
N ALA A 15 3.00 28.72 -2.08
CA ALA A 15 2.13 29.87 -2.15
C ALA A 15 2.34 30.58 -3.49
N THR A 16 1.27 30.68 -4.27
CA THR A 16 1.17 31.48 -5.49
C THR A 16 0.38 32.75 -5.21
N GLU A 17 0.32 33.69 -6.15
CA GLU A 17 -0.53 34.90 -6.01
C GLU A 17 -2.03 34.59 -5.80
N GLN A 18 -2.48 33.40 -6.22
CA GLN A 18 -3.89 33.02 -6.29
C GLN A 18 -4.28 31.92 -5.30
N SER A 19 -3.33 31.11 -4.84
CA SER A 19 -3.61 29.92 -4.03
C SER A 19 -2.41 29.42 -3.23
N ILE A 20 -2.70 28.62 -2.21
CA ILE A 20 -1.71 27.82 -1.47
C ILE A 20 -1.94 26.35 -1.81
N VAL A 21 -0.91 25.68 -2.29
CA VAL A 21 -0.91 24.25 -2.62
C VAL A 21 -0.05 23.51 -1.61
N VAL A 22 -0.59 22.42 -1.03
CA VAL A 22 0.16 21.52 -0.15
C VAL A 22 0.42 20.20 -0.87
N LEU A 23 1.70 19.89 -1.05
CA LEU A 23 2.18 18.68 -1.70
C LEU A 23 2.72 17.72 -0.64
N ARG A 24 2.41 16.44 -0.77
CA ARG A 24 2.94 15.38 0.10
C ARG A 24 3.79 14.40 -0.71
N ARG A 25 5.09 14.35 -0.41
CA ARG A 25 5.98 13.31 -0.92
C ARG A 25 5.55 11.96 -0.33
N THR A 26 5.07 11.07 -1.20
CA THR A 26 4.70 9.70 -0.82
C THR A 26 5.82 8.77 -1.27
N LEU A 27 6.39 8.02 -0.33
CA LEU A 27 7.28 6.92 -0.66
C LEU A 27 6.39 5.71 -0.97
N LEU A 28 6.49 5.21 -2.20
CA LEU A 28 5.78 4.00 -2.60
C LEU A 28 6.42 2.80 -1.89
N ALA A 29 5.58 1.89 -1.40
CA ALA A 29 6.03 0.69 -0.70
C ALA A 29 6.35 -0.45 -1.69
N ALA A 30 7.34 -1.26 -1.34
CA ALA A 30 7.62 -2.52 -2.02
C ALA A 30 7.97 -3.60 -0.99
N ARG A 31 7.56 -4.83 -1.25
CA ARG A 31 7.86 -6.00 -0.43
C ARG A 31 8.17 -7.19 -1.31
N LEU A 32 9.15 -7.97 -0.88
CA LEU A 32 9.48 -9.26 -1.45
C LEU A 32 9.44 -10.26 -0.31
N ARG A 33 8.67 -11.32 -0.46
CA ARG A 33 8.65 -12.44 0.47
C ARG A 33 8.43 -13.74 -0.29
N ASP A 34 9.19 -14.75 0.09
CA ASP A 34 9.20 -16.04 -0.60
C ASP A 34 9.48 -15.83 -2.11
N THR A 35 8.55 -16.21 -2.98
CA THR A 35 8.63 -15.99 -4.43
C THR A 35 7.68 -14.89 -4.93
N VAL A 36 7.13 -14.06 -4.04
CA VAL A 36 6.14 -13.04 -4.38
C VAL A 36 6.67 -11.64 -4.11
N ALA A 37 6.67 -10.81 -5.15
CA ALA A 37 6.97 -9.39 -5.06
C ALA A 37 5.68 -8.58 -5.17
N ALA A 38 5.52 -7.58 -4.30
CA ALA A 38 4.47 -6.58 -4.36
C ALA A 38 5.08 -5.18 -4.39
N VAL A 39 4.67 -4.35 -5.35
CA VAL A 39 5.21 -3.01 -5.57
C VAL A 39 4.04 -2.05 -5.77
N GLN A 40 4.01 -0.99 -4.97
CA GLN A 40 3.07 0.09 -5.12
C GLN A 40 3.43 0.94 -6.34
N LEU A 41 2.51 1.08 -7.29
CA LEU A 41 2.66 1.86 -8.52
C LEU A 41 2.16 3.30 -8.34
N SER A 42 1.12 3.49 -7.52
CA SER A 42 0.54 4.79 -7.18
C SER A 42 -0.02 4.79 -5.76
N GLN A 43 -0.63 5.89 -5.30
CA GLN A 43 -1.28 5.91 -3.98
C GLN A 43 -2.43 4.91 -3.84
N THR A 44 -2.98 4.40 -4.93
CA THR A 44 -4.16 3.53 -4.94
C THR A 44 -3.95 2.24 -5.74
N GLU A 45 -2.75 2.02 -6.29
CA GLU A 45 -2.47 0.88 -7.18
C GLU A 45 -1.22 0.13 -6.75
N VAL A 46 -1.33 -1.20 -6.72
CA VAL A 46 -0.24 -2.14 -6.39
C VAL A 46 -0.17 -3.21 -7.47
N ALA A 47 1.03 -3.50 -7.94
CA ALA A 47 1.33 -4.66 -8.75
C ALA A 47 1.91 -5.78 -7.88
N VAL A 48 1.57 -7.02 -8.20
CA VAL A 48 2.10 -8.23 -7.58
C VAL A 48 2.54 -9.19 -8.67
N SER A 49 3.71 -9.81 -8.51
CA SER A 49 4.24 -10.81 -9.45
C SER A 49 4.99 -11.92 -8.74
N ALA A 50 5.02 -13.10 -9.37
CA ALA A 50 6.01 -14.11 -9.02
C ALA A 50 7.41 -13.67 -9.46
N THR A 51 8.41 -13.87 -8.60
CA THR A 51 9.81 -13.57 -8.94
C THR A 51 10.47 -14.65 -9.77
N ASP A 52 9.95 -15.88 -9.74
CA ASP A 52 10.42 -17.01 -10.53
C ASP A 52 9.76 -17.10 -11.92
N GLY A 53 8.83 -16.18 -12.22
CA GLY A 53 8.09 -16.15 -13.49
C GLY A 53 6.97 -17.20 -13.60
N SER A 54 6.63 -17.90 -12.51
CA SER A 54 5.55 -18.90 -12.51
C SER A 54 4.18 -18.33 -12.91
N TRP A 55 3.93 -17.04 -12.65
CA TRP A 55 2.72 -16.33 -13.09
C TRP A 55 3.01 -14.85 -13.37
N PRO A 56 2.24 -14.21 -14.29
CA PRO A 56 2.51 -12.85 -14.76
C PRO A 56 2.18 -11.78 -13.71
N SER A 57 2.72 -10.57 -13.88
CA SER A 57 2.34 -9.43 -13.04
C SER A 57 0.85 -9.13 -13.13
N ARG A 58 0.20 -8.98 -11.98
CA ARG A 58 -1.20 -8.59 -11.81
C ARG A 58 -1.25 -7.30 -11.00
N SER A 59 -2.25 -6.46 -11.22
CA SER A 59 -2.45 -5.26 -10.41
C SER A 59 -3.80 -5.24 -9.71
N VAL A 60 -3.84 -4.47 -8.62
CA VAL A 60 -5.05 -4.17 -7.87
C VAL A 60 -5.12 -2.67 -7.66
N THR A 61 -6.32 -2.13 -7.88
CA THR A 61 -6.67 -0.75 -7.56
C THR A 61 -7.61 -0.75 -6.36
N THR A 62 -7.26 0.04 -5.35
CA THR A 62 -8.05 0.25 -4.13
C THR A 62 -8.61 1.67 -4.11
N GLU A 63 -9.69 1.89 -3.37
CA GLU A 63 -10.22 3.23 -3.08
C GLU A 63 -9.39 3.93 -1.97
N MET A 64 -8.56 3.17 -1.24
CA MET A 64 -7.73 3.69 -0.16
C MET A 64 -6.45 4.36 -0.66
N LYS A 65 -6.09 5.51 -0.07
CA LYS A 65 -4.75 6.08 -0.21
C LYS A 65 -3.75 5.31 0.65
N LEU A 66 -3.07 4.37 0.03
CA LEU A 66 -2.18 3.41 0.68
C LEU A 66 -1.05 4.10 1.44
N THR A 67 -0.87 3.64 2.67
CA THR A 67 0.25 4.01 3.54
C THR A 67 1.24 2.87 3.72
N GLY A 68 0.83 1.64 3.42
CA GLY A 68 1.69 0.47 3.45
C GLY A 68 1.04 -0.75 2.80
N LEU A 69 1.88 -1.76 2.58
CA LEU A 69 1.51 -3.07 2.09
C LEU A 69 2.42 -4.14 2.72
N ASP A 70 1.94 -5.37 2.76
CA ASP A 70 2.73 -6.57 3.02
C ASP A 70 2.19 -7.75 2.22
N VAL A 71 3.01 -8.79 2.07
CA VAL A 71 2.69 -9.92 1.19
C VAL A 71 3.10 -11.24 1.83
N SER A 72 2.38 -12.29 1.47
CA SER A 72 2.69 -13.69 1.73
C SER A 72 2.57 -14.48 0.42
N ALA A 73 2.83 -15.79 0.46
CA ALA A 73 2.65 -16.65 -0.71
C ALA A 73 1.23 -16.60 -1.31
N ALA A 74 0.20 -16.42 -0.48
CA ALA A 74 -1.20 -16.49 -0.91
C ALA A 74 -1.98 -15.18 -0.78
N ASN A 75 -1.52 -14.23 0.06
CA ASN A 75 -2.30 -13.05 0.39
C ASN A 75 -1.49 -11.75 0.21
N LEU A 76 -2.15 -10.72 -0.29
CA LEU A 76 -1.71 -9.32 -0.29
C LEU A 76 -2.48 -8.55 0.76
N LEU A 77 -1.78 -7.86 1.65
CA LEU A 77 -2.35 -6.97 2.66
C LEU A 77 -2.05 -5.51 2.31
N LEU A 78 -3.09 -4.68 2.26
CA LEU A 78 -3.01 -3.25 1.98
C LEU A 78 -3.65 -2.44 3.11
N TRP A 79 -3.10 -1.28 3.49
CA TRP A 79 -3.70 -0.41 4.51
C TRP A 79 -3.40 1.08 4.35
N ASN A 80 -4.27 1.93 4.91
CA ASN A 80 -4.13 3.41 4.91
C ASN A 80 -4.02 4.03 6.32
N GLY A 81 -3.96 3.21 7.37
CA GLY A 81 -3.94 3.66 8.77
C GLY A 81 -5.32 3.99 9.36
N GLN A 82 -6.39 3.69 8.62
CA GLN A 82 -7.78 3.69 9.08
C GLN A 82 -8.42 2.34 8.80
N ASP A 83 -8.17 1.80 7.61
CA ASP A 83 -8.73 0.55 7.09
C ASP A 83 -7.62 -0.32 6.50
N ALA A 84 -7.92 -1.62 6.43
CA ALA A 84 -7.11 -2.62 5.77
C ALA A 84 -7.94 -3.48 4.82
N GLU A 85 -7.32 -3.91 3.73
CA GLU A 85 -7.89 -4.80 2.73
C GLU A 85 -6.95 -5.98 2.48
N VAL A 86 -7.52 -7.17 2.29
CA VAL A 86 -6.79 -8.40 2.00
C VAL A 86 -7.26 -8.93 0.64
N TYR A 87 -6.31 -9.31 -0.19
CA TYR A 87 -6.55 -9.86 -1.52
C TYR A 87 -5.88 -11.21 -1.67
N ASP A 88 -6.55 -12.12 -2.39
CA ASP A 88 -6.02 -13.43 -2.72
C ASP A 88 -5.12 -13.37 -3.96
N ILE A 89 -3.91 -13.90 -3.83
CA ILE A 89 -2.89 -14.00 -4.88
C ILE A 89 -2.87 -15.41 -5.46
N ASP A 90 -3.26 -16.44 -4.72
CA ASP A 90 -3.17 -17.85 -5.13
C ASP A 90 -4.30 -18.27 -6.09
N THR A 91 -5.11 -17.31 -6.54
CA THR A 91 -6.13 -17.59 -7.55
C THR A 91 -5.49 -18.06 -8.87
N ALA A 92 -5.84 -19.29 -9.26
CA ALA A 92 -5.35 -20.03 -10.43
C ALA A 92 -5.64 -19.38 -11.81
N GLY A 93 -6.15 -18.15 -11.83
CA GLY A 93 -6.43 -17.40 -13.05
C GLY A 93 -5.62 -16.11 -13.07
N GLY A 94 -4.95 -15.82 -14.19
CA GLY A 94 -4.25 -14.57 -14.45
C GLY A 94 -5.15 -13.32 -14.56
N GLY A 95 -6.26 -13.29 -13.82
CA GLY A 95 -7.23 -12.21 -13.76
C GLY A 95 -7.02 -11.26 -12.58
N ALA A 96 -8.07 -10.52 -12.24
CA ALA A 96 -8.07 -9.59 -11.11
C ALA A 96 -7.87 -10.32 -9.77
N LEU A 97 -7.09 -9.71 -8.86
CA LEU A 97 -6.90 -10.19 -7.49
C LEU A 97 -8.19 -9.95 -6.69
N PRO A 98 -8.94 -10.98 -6.27
CA PRO A 98 -10.18 -10.75 -5.55
C PRO A 98 -9.91 -10.32 -4.11
N ARG A 99 -10.67 -9.33 -3.63
CA ARG A 99 -10.63 -8.90 -2.24
C ARG A 99 -11.34 -9.94 -1.37
N THR A 100 -10.63 -10.55 -0.43
CA THR A 100 -11.15 -11.57 0.49
C THR A 100 -11.64 -10.98 1.80
N ALA A 101 -11.05 -9.87 2.25
CA ALA A 101 -11.48 -9.19 3.47
C ALA A 101 -11.24 -7.68 3.40
N SER A 102 -12.03 -6.95 4.18
CA SER A 102 -11.84 -5.53 4.48
C SER A 102 -12.29 -5.26 5.91
N PHE A 103 -11.52 -4.49 6.66
CA PHE A 103 -11.84 -4.18 8.06
C PHE A 103 -11.19 -2.87 8.53
N PRO A 104 -11.81 -2.16 9.49
CA PRO A 104 -11.18 -1.02 10.15
C PRO A 104 -9.93 -1.45 10.92
N SER A 105 -8.83 -0.73 10.73
CA SER A 105 -7.55 -0.94 11.41
C SER A 105 -6.82 0.41 11.54
N PRO A 106 -6.98 1.12 12.68
CA PRO A 106 -6.28 2.37 12.94
C PRO A 106 -4.81 2.09 13.33
N SER A 107 -4.02 1.51 12.43
CA SER A 107 -2.63 1.17 12.69
C SER A 107 -1.69 1.82 11.67
N ALA A 108 -0.63 2.45 12.17
CA ALA A 108 0.41 3.01 11.32
C ALA A 108 1.24 1.93 10.59
N SER A 109 1.26 0.70 11.11
CA SER A 109 2.07 -0.40 10.57
C SER A 109 1.41 -1.75 10.80
N MET A 110 1.42 -2.58 9.76
CA MET A 110 0.89 -3.94 9.80
C MET A 110 1.90 -4.89 9.13
N ALA A 111 1.81 -6.16 9.50
CA ALA A 111 2.59 -7.23 8.92
C ALA A 111 1.68 -8.44 8.70
N LEU A 112 1.92 -9.15 7.62
CA LEU A 112 1.24 -10.37 7.26
C LEU A 112 2.21 -11.53 7.45
N ASN A 113 1.78 -12.65 8.04
CA ASN A 113 2.54 -13.89 8.09
C ASN A 113 1.61 -15.05 7.79
N ARG A 114 1.77 -15.67 6.62
CA ARG A 114 0.81 -16.63 6.05
C ARG A 114 -0.59 -15.99 6.04
N ASP A 115 -1.49 -16.48 6.88
CA ASP A 115 -2.88 -16.02 6.97
C ASP A 115 -3.13 -15.12 8.20
N SER A 116 -2.09 -14.83 8.99
CA SER A 116 -2.20 -14.03 10.21
C SER A 116 -1.74 -12.60 9.99
N ILE A 117 -2.56 -11.65 10.42
CA ILE A 117 -2.27 -10.21 10.35
C ILE A 117 -1.89 -9.71 11.73
N PHE A 118 -0.71 -9.09 11.81
CA PHE A 118 -0.22 -8.40 12.99
C PHE A 118 -0.33 -6.90 12.76
N ARG A 119 -0.90 -6.18 13.71
CA ARG A 119 -0.96 -4.71 13.66
C ARG A 119 -0.24 -4.13 14.87
N CYS A 120 0.44 -3.01 14.66
CA CYS A 120 0.92 -2.21 15.78
C CYS A 120 -0.28 -1.74 16.61
N GLY A 121 -0.16 -1.80 17.94
CA GLY A 121 -1.16 -1.25 18.84
C GLY A 121 -1.17 0.28 18.80
N ASP A 122 -2.26 0.87 19.28
CA ASP A 122 -2.35 2.32 19.40
C ASP A 122 -1.26 2.84 20.35
N ARG A 123 -0.59 3.93 19.97
CA ARG A 123 0.20 4.71 20.92
C ARG A 123 -0.77 5.32 21.92
N LYS A 124 -0.76 4.81 23.16
CA LYS A 124 -1.36 5.51 24.31
C LYS A 124 -0.62 6.81 24.58
#